data_AF-A0A8S1IKE0-F1
#
_entry.id   AF-A0A8S1IKE0-F1
#
_cell.length_a   1.000
_cell.length_b   1.000
_cell.length_c   1.000
_cell.angle_alpha   90.00
_cell.angle_beta   90.00
_cell.angle_gamma   90.00
#
_symmetry.space_group_name_H-M   'P 1'
#
loop_
_entity.id
_entity.type
_entity.pdbx_description
1 polymer ?
#
loop_
_entity_poly.entity_id
_entity_poly.type
_entity_poly.pdbx_seq_one_letter_code
_entity_poly.pdbx_strand_id
1 'polypeptide(L)'
;MHRGVIPRSLATLAWLALSTLSAVTRTQPEASKFFDGSDWRSRTLTQSREPGIQKLIVGGSPAKCGRFPYMASLRNNQGKHQCGGVLVDPEWILTAAHCVHPNELFSLKEAPRIVIGACNLKDNSNVENRLSRKTIIHEGYTANKVELGNDIALLRLNRKSGLTPAGLPPEAQSLSRPDSFVALGWGNGTVADLQLAAGLDFVTNEECMNGWRDAGIDVDVKDSMLCAFGLMGQNLCTGDSGGPLVEPFAPDGNLSAGNADFDIVVGLTSFGLMGDTCELAEIPTVFTKLSSFRGWIEEMMKESAPAQGTEEPRSSAEDLEKLNMELVLLAGTPEDSESKELAADLLSMGADPNALMSCCLGEFASGTVDFAGECTALHGTSLNDNSVVAATLVEEEADLDARCNGGWAPLHRAAVQNAEKVAAKLVDLGADVDARDEQEDTPLHEAALYGSVEVAELLLSLGADKLATNSIDEQTPRDKICGSVLVECSDDQREALEELL
;
A
#
# COMPACT_ATOMS: atom_id res chain seq x y z
N MET A 1 -31.04 -56.20 -47.16
CA MET A 1 -31.00 -56.13 -48.64
C MET A 1 -30.11 -54.96 -49.04
N HIS A 2 -29.10 -55.24 -49.86
CA HIS A 2 -28.24 -54.28 -50.57
C HIS A 2 -29.07 -53.12 -51.16
N ARG A 3 -28.55 -51.88 -51.26
CA ARG A 3 -27.38 -51.50 -52.06
C ARG A 3 -26.69 -50.26 -51.52
N GLY A 4 -25.36 -50.36 -51.37
CA GLY A 4 -24.47 -49.21 -51.48
C GLY A 4 -23.99 -49.06 -52.92
N VAL A 5 -23.67 -47.82 -53.30
CA VAL A 5 -22.78 -47.49 -54.42
C VAL A 5 -21.76 -46.48 -53.88
N ILE A 6 -20.48 -46.79 -54.10
CA ILE A 6 -19.29 -46.06 -53.63
C ILE A 6 -18.68 -45.27 -54.84
N PRO A 7 -17.56 -44.51 -54.72
CA PRO A 7 -17.51 -43.04 -54.86
C PRO A 7 -16.62 -42.59 -56.05
N ARG A 8 -16.37 -41.27 -56.21
CA ARG A 8 -15.01 -40.69 -56.36
C ARG A 8 -14.99 -39.15 -56.57
N SER A 9 -13.97 -38.57 -55.95
CA SER A 9 -13.20 -37.34 -56.26
C SER A 9 -13.81 -35.94 -56.09
N LEU A 10 -13.32 -35.26 -55.03
CA LEU A 10 -12.55 -34.01 -55.03
C LEU A 10 -12.98 -32.88 -55.99
N ALA A 11 -13.45 -31.77 -55.42
CA ALA A 11 -12.69 -30.50 -55.30
C ALA A 11 -13.61 -29.25 -55.35
N THR A 12 -13.36 -28.31 -54.42
CA THR A 12 -13.53 -26.83 -54.54
C THR A 12 -14.95 -26.29 -54.82
N LEU A 13 -15.57 -25.34 -54.11
CA LEU A 13 -15.19 -24.25 -53.20
C LEU A 13 -16.48 -23.80 -52.50
N ALA A 14 -16.45 -23.56 -51.18
CA ALA A 14 -17.25 -22.57 -50.43
C ALA A 14 -17.42 -23.03 -48.97
N TRP A 15 -16.38 -22.80 -48.17
CA TRP A 15 -16.48 -22.70 -46.71
C TRP A 15 -15.71 -21.46 -46.32
N LEU A 16 -16.40 -20.41 -45.89
CA LEU A 16 -15.87 -19.39 -44.99
C LEU A 16 -17.05 -18.60 -44.41
N ALA A 17 -16.93 -18.38 -43.10
CA ALA A 17 -17.63 -17.46 -42.23
C ALA A 17 -18.79 -18.01 -41.37
N LEU A 18 -18.57 -17.83 -40.05
CA LEU A 18 -19.47 -17.88 -38.90
C LEU A 18 -19.62 -19.21 -38.13
N SER A 19 -18.57 -19.54 -37.37
CA SER A 19 -18.74 -20.17 -36.05
C SER A 19 -17.55 -19.87 -35.13
N THR A 20 -17.60 -18.79 -34.34
CA THR A 20 -16.74 -18.63 -33.15
C THR A 20 -17.42 -17.74 -32.09
N LEU A 21 -18.12 -18.36 -31.15
CA LEU A 21 -18.18 -17.89 -29.77
C LEU A 21 -17.85 -19.11 -28.90
N SER A 22 -16.55 -19.35 -28.70
CA SER A 22 -16.09 -20.20 -27.61
C SER A 22 -15.94 -19.32 -26.38
N ALA A 23 -16.52 -19.81 -25.27
CA ALA A 23 -16.32 -19.28 -23.95
C ALA A 23 -14.82 -19.15 -23.65
N VAL A 24 -14.40 -17.93 -23.25
CA VAL A 24 -13.07 -17.69 -22.69
C VAL A 24 -13.10 -18.24 -21.26
N THR A 25 -12.75 -19.52 -21.10
CA THR A 25 -12.31 -20.04 -19.80
C THR A 25 -10.98 -19.40 -19.47
N ARG A 26 -10.92 -18.60 -18.39
CA ARG A 26 -9.70 -18.05 -17.81
C ARG A 26 -8.79 -19.22 -17.38
N THR A 27 -7.89 -19.66 -18.24
CA THR A 27 -6.85 -20.63 -17.89
C THR A 27 -5.82 -19.90 -17.03
N GLN A 28 -5.63 -20.35 -15.79
CA GLN A 28 -4.48 -19.91 -14.99
C GLN A 28 -3.18 -20.26 -15.73
N PRO A 29 -2.17 -19.38 -15.75
CA PRO A 29 -0.91 -19.66 -16.41
C PRO A 29 -0.24 -20.91 -15.81
N GLU A 30 0.28 -21.79 -16.67
CA GLU A 30 1.02 -22.99 -16.25
C GLU A 30 2.25 -22.62 -15.40
N ALA A 31 2.58 -23.46 -14.40
CA ALA A 31 3.66 -23.21 -13.42
C ALA A 31 5.06 -23.00 -14.04
N SER A 32 5.27 -23.40 -15.31
CA SER A 32 6.48 -23.17 -16.11
C SER A 32 6.63 -21.72 -16.62
N LYS A 33 5.63 -20.86 -16.42
CA LYS A 33 5.63 -19.45 -16.86
C LYS A 33 6.14 -18.45 -15.81
N PHE A 34 6.46 -18.90 -14.59
CA PHE A 34 6.91 -18.05 -13.49
C PHE A 34 8.42 -18.14 -13.30
N PHE A 35 9.07 -17.00 -13.09
CA PHE A 35 10.49 -16.95 -12.76
C PHE A 35 10.70 -17.39 -11.30
N ASP A 36 11.50 -18.44 -11.11
CA ASP A 36 11.82 -19.04 -9.81
C ASP A 36 13.28 -18.85 -9.39
N GLY A 37 14.08 -18.14 -10.20
CA GLY A 37 15.50 -17.89 -9.95
C GLY A 37 16.43 -19.02 -10.38
N SER A 38 15.96 -20.12 -10.95
CA SER A 38 16.85 -21.26 -11.31
C SER A 38 17.70 -21.04 -12.57
N ASP A 39 17.27 -20.14 -13.47
CA ASP A 39 17.88 -19.97 -14.80
C ASP A 39 18.38 -18.53 -15.06
N TRP A 40 18.64 -17.76 -13.99
CA TRP A 40 18.96 -16.32 -14.10
C TRP A 40 20.25 -16.00 -14.86
N ARG A 41 21.17 -16.98 -14.95
CA ARG A 41 22.42 -16.89 -15.71
C ARG A 41 22.27 -17.30 -17.17
N SER A 42 21.19 -17.97 -17.52
CA SER A 42 20.93 -18.28 -18.91
C SER A 42 20.32 -17.04 -19.57
N ARG A 43 20.74 -16.75 -20.79
CA ARG A 43 20.17 -15.67 -21.62
C ARG A 43 18.69 -15.94 -22.01
N THR A 44 18.04 -16.93 -21.39
CA THR A 44 16.75 -17.49 -21.78
C THR A 44 15.56 -16.83 -21.06
N LEU A 45 15.78 -15.82 -20.20
CA LEU A 45 14.71 -14.93 -19.71
C LEU A 45 14.00 -14.12 -20.83
N THR A 46 14.35 -14.40 -22.08
CA THR A 46 13.97 -13.75 -23.33
C THR A 46 12.70 -14.30 -23.99
N GLN A 47 12.00 -15.27 -23.42
CA GLN A 47 10.81 -15.86 -24.07
C GLN A 47 9.48 -15.46 -23.43
N SER A 48 8.94 -14.31 -23.85
CA SER A 48 7.59 -14.19 -24.44
C SER A 48 7.15 -12.73 -24.55
N ARG A 49 7.10 -12.20 -25.77
CA ARG A 49 6.12 -11.17 -26.12
C ARG A 49 4.79 -11.90 -26.33
N GLU A 50 3.98 -12.07 -25.28
CA GLU A 50 2.57 -12.39 -25.49
C GLU A 50 1.88 -11.12 -26.04
N PRO A 51 1.20 -11.18 -27.19
CA PRO A 51 0.49 -10.03 -27.74
C PRO A 51 -0.76 -9.79 -26.89
N GLY A 52 -0.74 -8.75 -26.04
CA GLY A 52 -1.92 -8.29 -25.31
C GLY A 52 -1.72 -7.88 -23.85
N ILE A 53 -0.53 -8.07 -23.27
CA ILE A 53 -0.22 -7.64 -21.89
C ILE A 53 0.94 -6.65 -21.96
N GLN A 54 0.68 -5.37 -21.73
CA GLN A 54 1.73 -4.37 -21.48
C GLN A 54 2.39 -4.72 -20.13
N LYS A 55 3.70 -4.95 -20.11
CA LYS A 55 4.48 -5.41 -18.95
C LYS A 55 5.23 -4.22 -18.35
N LEU A 56 5.12 -4.00 -17.03
CA LEU A 56 5.65 -2.81 -16.32
C LEU A 56 7.04 -2.95 -15.70
N ILE A 57 7.65 -4.13 -15.81
CA ILE A 57 9.07 -4.22 -16.11
C ILE A 57 9.08 -4.59 -17.58
N VAL A 58 9.58 -3.71 -18.44
CA VAL A 58 9.49 -3.93 -19.89
C VAL A 58 10.20 -5.26 -20.18
N GLY A 59 9.55 -6.16 -20.90
CA GLY A 59 10.11 -7.49 -21.20
C GLY A 59 10.35 -8.45 -20.01
N GLY A 60 9.96 -8.10 -18.78
CA GLY A 60 10.07 -8.95 -17.59
C GLY A 60 9.11 -10.14 -17.59
N SER A 61 9.31 -11.06 -16.63
CA SER A 61 8.46 -12.24 -16.42
C SER A 61 7.84 -12.21 -15.02
N PRO A 62 6.60 -12.69 -14.84
CA PRO A 62 6.00 -12.88 -13.52
C PRO A 62 6.93 -13.64 -12.57
N ALA A 63 7.21 -13.06 -11.40
CA ALA A 63 7.94 -13.73 -10.35
C ALA A 63 7.04 -14.77 -9.66
N LYS A 64 7.61 -15.90 -9.27
CA LYS A 64 6.89 -16.89 -8.46
C LYS A 64 6.58 -16.32 -7.08
N CYS A 65 5.30 -16.29 -6.70
CA CYS A 65 4.89 -15.80 -5.38
C CYS A 65 5.64 -16.53 -4.25
N GLY A 66 6.12 -15.76 -3.27
CA GLY A 66 6.90 -16.25 -2.14
C GLY A 66 8.37 -16.56 -2.43
N ARG A 67 8.86 -16.45 -3.69
CA ARG A 67 10.29 -16.63 -4.00
C ARG A 67 11.15 -15.49 -3.44
N PHE A 68 10.61 -14.28 -3.43
CA PHE A 68 11.30 -13.06 -2.96
C PHE A 68 10.54 -12.45 -1.78
N PRO A 69 10.54 -13.10 -0.60
CA PRO A 69 9.70 -12.72 0.54
C PRO A 69 10.09 -11.37 1.16
N TYR A 70 11.30 -10.89 0.92
CA TYR A 70 11.83 -9.63 1.43
C TYR A 70 11.38 -8.38 0.64
N MET A 71 10.65 -8.57 -0.47
CA MET A 71 10.19 -7.46 -1.31
C MET A 71 9.19 -6.59 -0.55
N ALA A 72 9.42 -5.28 -0.53
CA ALA A 72 8.55 -4.32 0.15
C ALA A 72 7.95 -3.32 -0.85
N SER A 73 6.66 -3.06 -0.70
CA SER A 73 5.92 -2.02 -1.40
C SER A 73 5.68 -0.85 -0.45
N LEU A 74 6.28 0.30 -0.75
CA LEU A 74 6.01 1.56 -0.06
C LEU A 74 4.81 2.25 -0.71
N ARG A 75 3.74 2.38 0.06
CA ARG A 75 2.45 2.91 -0.38
C ARG A 75 2.24 4.33 0.16
N ASN A 76 1.57 5.15 -0.64
CA ASN A 76 1.11 6.47 -0.21
C ASN A 76 -0.14 6.38 0.68
N ASN A 77 -0.64 7.54 1.13
CA ASN A 77 -1.78 7.64 2.03
C ASN A 77 -3.08 7.06 1.44
N GLN A 78 -3.17 6.97 0.12
CA GLN A 78 -4.30 6.36 -0.59
C GLN A 78 -4.14 4.82 -0.73
N GLY A 79 -3.11 4.24 -0.13
CA GLY A 79 -2.79 2.81 -0.26
C GLY A 79 -2.21 2.42 -1.61
N LYS A 80 -1.83 3.38 -2.46
CA LYS A 80 -1.26 3.10 -3.79
C LYS A 80 0.26 2.92 -3.69
N HIS A 81 0.77 1.87 -4.33
CA HIS A 81 2.20 1.65 -4.50
C HIS A 81 2.88 2.85 -5.18
N GLN A 82 3.98 3.32 -4.59
CA GLN A 82 4.73 4.49 -5.07
C GLN A 82 6.22 4.17 -5.26
N CYS A 83 6.81 3.41 -4.33
CA CYS A 83 8.19 2.95 -4.42
C CYS A 83 8.32 1.50 -3.94
N GLY A 84 9.37 0.84 -4.42
CA GLY A 84 9.85 -0.41 -3.86
C GLY A 84 10.76 -0.21 -2.64
N GLY A 85 11.06 -1.33 -2.00
CA GLY A 85 12.04 -1.45 -0.92
C GLY A 85 12.39 -2.92 -0.70
N VAL A 86 13.33 -3.16 0.22
CA VAL A 86 13.78 -4.51 0.56
C VAL A 86 14.03 -4.68 2.05
N LEU A 87 13.47 -5.73 2.64
CA LEU A 87 13.74 -6.18 4.00
C LEU A 87 15.16 -6.75 4.07
N VAL A 88 16.03 -6.11 4.84
CA VAL A 88 17.44 -6.54 5.03
C VAL A 88 17.74 -6.99 6.46
N ASP A 89 16.82 -6.73 7.37
CA ASP A 89 16.76 -7.23 8.74
C ASP A 89 15.30 -7.25 9.19
N PRO A 90 14.89 -8.08 10.15
CA PRO A 90 13.51 -8.10 10.62
C PRO A 90 12.96 -6.73 11.05
N GLU A 91 13.79 -5.75 11.40
CA GLU A 91 13.35 -4.39 11.74
C GLU A 91 13.59 -3.35 10.64
N TRP A 92 14.24 -3.67 9.52
CA TRP A 92 14.76 -2.66 8.59
C TRP A 92 14.46 -2.93 7.12
N ILE A 93 13.89 -1.90 6.48
CA ILE A 93 13.74 -1.81 5.03
C ILE A 93 14.78 -0.84 4.48
N LEU A 94 15.44 -1.24 3.40
CA LEU A 94 16.20 -0.34 2.53
C LEU A 94 15.34 0.13 1.36
N THR A 95 15.50 1.40 0.99
CA THR A 95 14.89 2.01 -0.19
C THR A 95 15.75 3.17 -0.70
N ALA A 96 15.35 3.79 -1.80
CA ALA A 96 16.00 4.98 -2.32
C ALA A 96 15.63 6.21 -1.46
N ALA A 97 16.58 7.13 -1.27
CA ALA A 97 16.34 8.35 -0.50
C ALA A 97 15.26 9.23 -1.15
N HIS A 98 15.23 9.31 -2.49
CA HIS A 98 14.24 10.12 -3.19
C HIS A 98 12.79 9.66 -2.96
N CYS A 99 12.58 8.41 -2.54
CA CYS A 99 11.26 7.89 -2.19
C CYS A 99 10.71 8.45 -0.88
N VAL A 100 11.55 8.99 0.00
CA VAL A 100 11.18 9.42 1.37
C VAL A 100 11.75 10.79 1.76
N HIS A 101 12.48 11.46 0.86
CA HIS A 101 13.04 12.77 1.12
C HIS A 101 11.98 13.88 1.04
N PRO A 102 11.86 14.79 2.03
CA PRO A 102 10.73 15.72 2.12
C PRO A 102 10.63 16.74 0.98
N ASN A 103 11.76 17.07 0.35
CA ASN A 103 11.82 18.05 -0.74
C ASN A 103 11.62 17.43 -2.13
N GLU A 104 11.45 16.11 -2.23
CA GLU A 104 11.25 15.44 -3.51
C GLU A 104 9.77 15.43 -3.92
N LEU A 105 9.51 15.66 -5.21
CA LEU A 105 8.14 15.84 -5.73
C LEU A 105 7.29 14.57 -5.59
N PHE A 106 7.91 13.41 -5.77
CA PHE A 106 7.28 12.09 -5.78
C PHE A 106 7.67 11.27 -4.55
N SER A 107 8.03 11.94 -3.47
CA SER A 107 8.37 11.31 -2.19
C SER A 107 7.13 11.02 -1.36
N LEU A 108 7.23 9.99 -0.52
CA LEU A 108 6.32 9.66 0.54
C LEU A 108 6.60 10.62 1.69
N LYS A 109 5.83 11.72 1.72
CA LYS A 109 6.02 12.82 2.68
C LYS A 109 5.66 12.45 4.12
N GLU A 110 4.83 11.43 4.29
CA GLU A 110 4.38 10.89 5.58
C GLU A 110 5.00 9.52 5.82
N ALA A 111 4.81 8.96 7.03
CA ALA A 111 5.29 7.62 7.36
C ALA A 111 4.73 6.61 6.34
N PRO A 112 5.56 6.01 5.47
CA PRO A 112 5.02 5.19 4.41
C PRO A 112 4.39 3.93 4.99
N ARG A 113 3.22 3.55 4.45
CA ARG A 113 2.66 2.21 4.65
C ARG A 113 3.53 1.22 3.88
N ILE A 114 4.02 0.21 4.57
CA ILE A 114 4.99 -0.77 4.04
C ILE A 114 4.28 -2.12 3.98
N VAL A 115 4.15 -2.68 2.77
CA VAL A 115 3.61 -4.03 2.57
C VAL A 115 4.74 -4.95 2.14
N ILE A 116 5.06 -5.93 2.97
CA ILE A 116 6.19 -6.84 2.80
C ILE A 116 5.67 -8.20 2.32
N GLY A 117 6.35 -8.79 1.33
CA GLY A 117 6.04 -10.13 0.80
C GLY A 117 4.93 -10.17 -0.24
N ALA A 118 4.39 -9.02 -0.66
CA ALA A 118 3.33 -8.95 -1.67
C ALA A 118 3.73 -9.64 -2.98
N CYS A 119 2.93 -10.59 -3.45
CA CYS A 119 3.08 -11.08 -4.82
C CYS A 119 2.25 -10.23 -5.78
N ASN A 120 1.03 -9.88 -5.38
CA ASN A 120 0.11 -9.06 -6.15
C ASN A 120 -0.32 -7.88 -5.28
N LEU A 121 -0.21 -6.65 -5.79
CA LEU A 121 -0.50 -5.42 -5.04
C LEU A 121 -1.97 -5.31 -4.61
N LYS A 122 -2.89 -6.06 -5.23
CA LYS A 122 -4.31 -6.14 -4.85
C LYS A 122 -4.63 -7.36 -3.98
N ASP A 123 -3.69 -8.29 -3.83
CA ASP A 123 -3.86 -9.49 -3.03
C ASP A 123 -3.08 -9.34 -1.73
N ASN A 124 -3.83 -9.11 -0.65
CA ASN A 124 -3.27 -8.99 0.69
C ASN A 124 -3.13 -10.36 1.39
N SER A 125 -3.27 -11.48 0.68
CA SER A 125 -3.05 -12.80 1.27
C SER A 125 -1.55 -13.07 1.47
N ASN A 126 -1.17 -13.44 2.70
CA ASN A 126 0.20 -13.76 3.10
C ASN A 126 1.21 -12.60 2.99
N VAL A 127 0.76 -11.37 3.19
CA VAL A 127 1.62 -10.18 3.30
C VAL A 127 1.73 -9.71 4.74
N GLU A 128 2.77 -8.95 5.04
CA GLU A 128 2.90 -8.27 6.33
C GLU A 128 2.80 -6.76 6.15
N ASN A 129 1.85 -6.12 6.84
CA ASN A 129 1.68 -4.67 6.84
C ASN A 129 2.46 -4.06 7.99
N ARG A 130 3.18 -2.98 7.71
CA ARG A 130 4.00 -2.26 8.69
C ARG A 130 3.97 -0.76 8.43
N LEU A 131 4.39 -0.02 9.44
CA LEU A 131 4.63 1.42 9.36
C LEU A 131 6.11 1.70 9.60
N SER A 132 6.62 2.77 8.96
CA SER A 132 7.94 3.30 9.29
C SER A 132 7.86 4.10 10.59
N ARG A 133 8.58 3.65 11.61
CA ARG A 133 8.75 4.39 12.87
C ARG A 133 9.87 5.42 12.80
N LYS A 134 10.88 5.17 11.98
CA LYS A 134 12.01 6.07 11.80
C LYS A 134 12.52 5.97 10.38
N THR A 135 12.62 7.12 9.72
CA THR A 135 13.25 7.25 8.42
C THR A 135 14.63 7.86 8.60
N ILE A 136 15.66 7.21 8.08
CA ILE A 136 17.04 7.68 8.09
C ILE A 136 17.47 7.83 6.64
N ILE A 137 17.68 9.07 6.21
CA ILE A 137 18.18 9.40 4.88
C ILE A 137 19.68 9.62 4.99
N HIS A 138 20.45 9.09 4.04
CA HIS A 138 21.89 9.31 4.00
C HIS A 138 22.22 10.80 3.96
N GLU A 139 23.11 11.25 4.85
CA GLU A 139 23.45 12.65 5.08
C GLU A 139 24.05 13.35 3.85
N GLY A 140 24.73 12.57 3.01
CA GLY A 140 25.25 13.01 1.72
C GLY A 140 24.25 13.01 0.56
N TYR A 141 22.96 12.74 0.79
CA TYR A 141 21.95 12.73 -0.28
C TYR A 141 21.62 14.15 -0.75
N THR A 142 21.51 14.35 -2.07
CA THR A 142 21.10 15.62 -2.66
C THR A 142 19.91 15.41 -3.61
N ALA A 143 18.85 16.19 -3.44
CA ALA A 143 17.69 16.23 -4.34
C ALA A 143 17.98 16.95 -5.68
N ASN A 144 19.25 17.21 -6.00
CA ASN A 144 19.65 17.85 -7.25
C ASN A 144 19.82 16.77 -8.32
N LYS A 145 18.90 16.73 -9.29
CA LYS A 145 18.85 15.73 -10.37
C LYS A 145 20.13 15.63 -11.21
N VAL A 146 21.00 16.64 -11.19
CA VAL A 146 22.28 16.64 -11.94
C VAL A 146 23.41 15.96 -11.16
N GLU A 147 23.33 15.96 -9.82
CA GLU A 147 24.39 15.44 -8.93
C GLU A 147 23.89 14.35 -7.98
N LEU A 148 22.76 13.71 -8.32
CA LEU A 148 22.15 12.63 -7.53
C LEU A 148 23.27 11.72 -7.01
N GLY A 149 23.31 11.57 -5.70
CA GLY A 149 24.39 10.88 -5.00
C GLY A 149 23.85 10.39 -3.68
N ASN A 150 24.33 9.23 -3.26
CA ASN A 150 23.92 8.62 -1.99
C ASN A 150 22.39 8.46 -1.87
N ASP A 151 21.75 8.04 -2.96
CA ASP A 151 20.30 7.82 -3.01
C ASP A 151 19.90 6.52 -2.28
N ILE A 152 19.99 6.58 -0.95
CA ILE A 152 19.72 5.47 -0.03
C ILE A 152 19.10 5.98 1.27
N ALA A 153 18.08 5.25 1.73
CA ALA A 153 17.44 5.47 3.02
C ALA A 153 17.11 4.15 3.71
N LEU A 154 17.06 4.21 5.04
CA LEU A 154 16.64 3.13 5.92
C LEU A 154 15.31 3.50 6.59
N LEU A 155 14.37 2.57 6.57
CA LEU A 155 13.10 2.67 7.28
C LEU A 155 13.07 1.62 8.39
N ARG A 156 12.96 2.08 9.63
CA ARG A 156 12.76 1.20 10.78
C ARG A 156 11.29 0.83 10.87
N LEU A 157 11.00 -0.46 10.87
CA LEU A 157 9.66 -0.97 11.08
C LEU A 157 9.21 -0.71 12.52
N ASN A 158 7.94 -0.38 12.69
CA ASN A 158 7.28 -0.30 13.99
C ASN A 158 7.24 -1.66 14.72
N ARG A 159 7.18 -2.78 13.98
CA ARG A 159 7.30 -4.14 14.50
C ARG A 159 8.17 -5.01 13.61
N LYS A 160 8.84 -5.98 14.23
CA LYS A 160 9.66 -6.97 13.52
C LYS A 160 8.82 -7.73 12.47
N SER A 161 9.40 -7.96 11.30
CA SER A 161 8.85 -8.83 10.29
C SER A 161 9.15 -10.30 10.61
N GLY A 162 8.20 -11.19 10.35
CA GLY A 162 8.39 -12.64 10.41
C GLY A 162 8.98 -13.21 9.11
N LEU A 163 9.05 -12.40 8.05
CA LEU A 163 9.57 -12.79 6.74
C LEU A 163 11.10 -12.84 6.74
N THR A 164 11.65 -13.63 5.81
CA THR A 164 13.11 -13.79 5.67
C THR A 164 13.72 -12.59 4.95
N PRO A 165 14.67 -11.85 5.57
CA PRO A 165 15.36 -10.74 4.93
C PRO A 165 16.33 -11.20 3.84
N ALA A 166 16.67 -10.29 2.92
CA ALA A 166 17.73 -10.49 1.95
C ALA A 166 19.12 -10.20 2.55
N GLY A 167 20.16 -10.80 1.96
CA GLY A 167 21.53 -10.55 2.33
C GLY A 167 22.08 -9.23 1.75
N LEU A 168 23.04 -8.65 2.46
CA LEU A 168 23.81 -7.49 2.00
C LEU A 168 25.20 -7.91 1.51
N PRO A 169 25.76 -7.25 0.49
CA PRO A 169 27.09 -7.55 -0.04
C PRO A 169 28.17 -7.14 0.97
N PRO A 170 29.34 -7.79 0.97
CA PRO A 170 30.46 -7.39 1.81
C PRO A 170 31.03 -6.03 1.35
N GLU A 171 31.66 -5.33 2.29
CA GLU A 171 32.35 -4.08 2.01
C GLU A 171 33.52 -4.31 1.04
N ALA A 172 33.68 -3.40 0.08
CA ALA A 172 34.76 -3.45 -0.91
C ALA A 172 34.82 -4.74 -1.76
N GLN A 173 33.69 -5.40 -2.04
CA GLN A 173 33.70 -6.41 -3.08
C GLN A 173 33.91 -5.74 -4.45
N SER A 174 35.11 -5.90 -5.00
CA SER A 174 35.23 -6.09 -6.44
C SER A 174 34.47 -7.38 -6.73
N LEU A 175 33.18 -7.28 -7.01
CA LEU A 175 32.38 -8.43 -7.45
C LEU A 175 33.23 -9.20 -8.45
N SER A 176 33.55 -10.46 -8.16
CA SER A 176 34.01 -11.39 -9.19
C SER A 176 32.84 -11.48 -10.16
N ARG A 177 32.90 -10.62 -11.18
CA ARG A 177 31.77 -10.07 -11.93
C ARG A 177 30.70 -11.13 -12.23
N PRO A 178 29.54 -11.13 -11.56
CA PRO A 178 28.39 -11.76 -12.18
C PRO A 178 28.06 -10.94 -13.43
N ASP A 179 27.97 -11.61 -14.58
CA ASP A 179 27.69 -10.95 -15.86
C ASP A 179 26.25 -10.38 -15.90
N SER A 180 25.38 -10.89 -15.03
CA SER A 180 23.95 -10.55 -14.97
C SER A 180 23.44 -10.45 -13.54
N PHE A 181 22.29 -9.80 -13.38
CA PHE A 181 21.55 -9.59 -12.14
C PHE A 181 20.05 -9.78 -12.40
N VAL A 182 19.26 -9.83 -11.34
CA VAL A 182 17.80 -9.79 -11.44
C VAL A 182 17.27 -8.53 -10.77
N ALA A 183 16.51 -7.74 -11.51
CA ALA A 183 15.74 -6.65 -10.94
C ALA A 183 14.31 -7.10 -10.65
N LEU A 184 13.77 -6.65 -9.51
CA LEU A 184 12.45 -7.04 -9.01
C LEU A 184 11.60 -5.79 -8.77
N GLY A 185 10.31 -5.87 -9.09
CA GLY A 185 9.40 -4.74 -8.91
C GLY A 185 7.99 -4.99 -9.44
N TRP A 186 7.16 -3.95 -9.39
CA TRP A 186 5.78 -3.95 -9.87
C TRP A 186 5.50 -2.85 -10.90
N GLY A 187 6.38 -1.85 -11.01
CA GLY A 187 6.16 -0.64 -11.79
C GLY A 187 4.97 0.21 -11.32
N ASN A 188 4.79 1.38 -11.94
CA ASN A 188 3.75 2.36 -11.63
C ASN A 188 2.70 2.38 -12.75
N GLY A 189 1.46 2.01 -12.41
CA GLY A 189 0.31 2.71 -12.96
C GLY A 189 -0.57 2.01 -13.99
N THR A 190 -0.12 1.06 -14.81
CA THR A 190 -1.02 0.38 -15.77
C THR A 190 -0.57 -1.03 -16.17
N VAL A 191 -1.36 -2.04 -15.78
CA VAL A 191 -1.58 -3.37 -16.43
C VAL A 191 -1.13 -4.64 -15.65
N ALA A 192 -0.22 -4.60 -14.68
CA ALA A 192 0.07 -5.80 -13.87
C ALA A 192 0.25 -5.46 -12.38
N ASP A 193 -0.71 -5.85 -11.54
CA ASP A 193 -0.56 -5.79 -10.08
C ASP A 193 0.45 -6.84 -9.56
N LEU A 194 0.91 -7.75 -10.44
CA LEU A 194 1.77 -8.88 -10.11
C LEU A 194 3.25 -8.50 -10.13
N GLN A 195 4.02 -9.01 -9.17
CA GLN A 195 5.47 -8.85 -9.10
C GLN A 195 6.14 -9.43 -10.34
N LEU A 196 7.08 -8.67 -10.89
CA LEU A 196 7.84 -9.02 -12.07
C LEU A 196 9.33 -9.14 -11.72
N ALA A 197 10.04 -9.94 -12.52
CA ALA A 197 11.47 -10.08 -12.50
C ALA A 197 12.04 -9.88 -13.92
N ALA A 198 13.16 -9.16 -14.03
CA ALA A 198 13.92 -9.05 -15.29
C ALA A 198 15.41 -9.30 -15.06
N GLY A 199 16.04 -9.98 -16.02
CA GLY A 199 17.48 -10.17 -16.05
C GLY A 199 18.15 -8.93 -16.64
N LEU A 200 19.13 -8.37 -15.94
CA LEU A 200 19.89 -7.22 -16.40
C LEU A 200 21.38 -7.56 -16.43
N ASP A 201 22.08 -7.19 -17.48
CA ASP A 201 23.52 -7.36 -17.59
C ASP A 201 24.25 -6.16 -16.98
N PHE A 202 25.40 -6.42 -16.36
CA PHE A 202 26.25 -5.36 -15.81
C PHE A 202 26.77 -4.44 -16.92
N VAL A 203 26.77 -3.14 -16.66
CA VAL A 203 27.33 -2.11 -17.55
C VAL A 203 28.33 -1.26 -16.78
N THR A 204 29.48 -0.98 -17.37
CA THR A 204 30.48 -0.11 -16.71
C THR A 204 29.96 1.33 -16.61
N ASN A 205 30.44 2.08 -15.62
CA ASN A 205 30.04 3.49 -15.44
C ASN A 205 30.34 4.34 -16.70
N GLU A 206 31.43 4.03 -17.41
CA GLU A 206 31.79 4.69 -18.66
C GLU A 206 30.76 4.44 -19.77
N GLU A 207 30.42 3.16 -20.01
CA GLU A 207 29.41 2.79 -21.00
C GLU A 207 28.03 3.36 -20.62
N CYS A 208 27.71 3.37 -19.34
CA CYS A 208 26.47 3.95 -18.81
C CYS A 208 26.36 5.44 -19.12
N MET A 209 27.39 6.22 -18.77
CA MET A 209 27.45 7.64 -19.10
C MET A 209 27.36 7.89 -20.60
N ASN A 210 28.00 7.06 -21.42
CA ASN A 210 27.92 7.18 -22.87
C ASN A 210 26.49 6.95 -23.39
N GLY A 211 25.78 5.92 -22.88
CA GLY A 211 24.38 5.67 -23.24
C GLY A 211 23.44 6.82 -22.91
N TRP A 212 23.63 7.47 -21.75
CA TRP A 212 22.86 8.67 -21.39
C TRP A 212 23.21 9.88 -22.26
N ARG A 213 24.49 10.11 -22.57
CA ARG A 213 24.92 11.19 -23.47
C ARG A 213 24.37 11.01 -24.89
N ASP A 214 24.30 9.78 -25.39
CA ASP A 214 23.72 9.47 -26.69
C ASP A 214 22.21 9.79 -26.73
N ALA A 215 21.54 9.75 -25.59
CA ALA A 215 20.16 10.22 -25.42
C ALA A 215 20.04 11.74 -25.16
N GLY A 216 21.15 12.48 -25.20
CA GLY A 216 21.18 13.92 -25.03
C GLY A 216 21.10 14.40 -23.57
N ILE A 217 21.38 13.52 -22.60
CA ILE A 217 21.34 13.85 -21.17
C ILE A 217 22.72 13.58 -20.57
N ASP A 218 23.33 14.60 -19.98
CA ASP A 218 24.61 14.44 -19.29
C ASP A 218 24.35 14.06 -17.83
N VAL A 219 24.90 12.91 -17.42
CA VAL A 219 24.76 12.36 -16.07
C VAL A 219 26.14 12.03 -15.51
N ASP A 220 26.32 12.27 -14.21
CA ASP A 220 27.55 11.95 -13.48
C ASP A 220 27.37 10.65 -12.68
N VAL A 221 27.81 9.51 -13.24
CA VAL A 221 27.69 8.19 -12.59
C VAL A 221 28.92 7.94 -11.71
N LYS A 222 28.72 8.06 -10.39
CA LYS A 222 29.77 7.93 -9.36
C LYS A 222 30.14 6.46 -9.06
N ASP A 223 31.28 6.24 -8.42
CA ASP A 223 31.74 4.89 -7.99
C ASP A 223 30.82 4.24 -6.93
N SER A 224 30.00 5.07 -6.26
CA SER A 224 28.93 4.64 -5.35
C SER A 224 27.64 4.19 -6.09
N MET A 225 27.67 4.17 -7.42
CA MET A 225 26.58 3.70 -8.28
C MET A 225 27.04 2.50 -9.12
N LEU A 226 26.07 1.79 -9.66
CA LEU A 226 26.27 0.77 -10.67
C LEU A 226 25.20 0.90 -11.76
N CYS A 227 25.51 0.45 -12.96
CA CYS A 227 24.55 0.42 -14.06
C CYS A 227 24.29 -1.02 -14.51
N ALA A 228 23.04 -1.27 -14.89
CA ALA A 228 22.64 -2.53 -15.50
C ALA A 228 21.65 -2.28 -16.63
N PHE A 229 21.67 -3.16 -17.63
CA PHE A 229 20.88 -3.02 -18.84
C PHE A 229 20.32 -4.37 -19.29
N GLY A 230 19.03 -4.43 -19.62
CA GLY A 230 18.40 -5.66 -20.09
C GLY A 230 18.32 -5.73 -21.61
N LEU A 231 18.47 -6.93 -22.15
CA LEU A 231 18.39 -7.16 -23.59
C LEU A 231 16.95 -6.97 -24.11
N MET A 232 16.81 -6.49 -25.36
CA MET A 232 15.52 -6.36 -26.08
C MET A 232 14.50 -5.42 -25.43
N GLY A 233 14.97 -4.34 -24.81
CA GLY A 233 14.12 -3.35 -24.14
C GLY A 233 13.71 -3.77 -22.73
N GLN A 234 14.43 -4.71 -22.10
CA GLN A 234 14.20 -5.03 -20.70
C GLN A 234 14.76 -3.94 -19.78
N ASN A 235 13.90 -3.07 -19.26
CA ASN A 235 14.29 -1.97 -18.38
C ASN A 235 13.33 -1.84 -17.20
N LEU A 236 13.82 -1.23 -16.12
CA LEU A 236 12.99 -0.81 -15.00
C LEU A 236 12.27 0.48 -15.34
N CYS A 237 11.09 0.64 -14.75
CA CYS A 237 10.24 1.79 -14.98
C CYS A 237 9.91 2.57 -13.73
N THR A 238 9.22 3.69 -13.94
CA THR A 238 8.58 4.44 -12.86
C THR A 238 7.81 3.47 -11.97
N GLY A 239 8.00 3.53 -10.65
CA GLY A 239 7.40 2.62 -9.65
C GLY A 239 8.37 1.59 -9.07
N ASP A 240 9.44 1.23 -9.78
CA ASP A 240 10.46 0.32 -9.25
C ASP A 240 11.53 1.04 -8.42
N SER A 241 11.42 2.37 -8.30
CA SER A 241 12.28 3.22 -7.47
C SER A 241 12.42 2.67 -6.06
N GLY A 242 13.66 2.53 -5.58
CA GLY A 242 13.96 1.93 -4.29
C GLY A 242 13.84 0.40 -4.23
N GLY A 243 13.34 -0.25 -5.28
CA GLY A 243 13.32 -1.71 -5.43
C GLY A 243 14.72 -2.32 -5.58
N PRO A 244 14.88 -3.62 -5.30
CA PRO A 244 16.20 -4.25 -5.27
C PRO A 244 16.67 -4.77 -6.63
N LEU A 245 17.98 -4.62 -6.87
CA LEU A 245 18.75 -5.41 -7.82
C LEU A 245 19.47 -6.53 -7.06
N VAL A 246 19.22 -7.78 -7.43
CA VAL A 246 19.67 -8.96 -6.67
C VAL A 246 20.58 -9.87 -7.49
N GLU A 247 21.56 -10.48 -6.82
CA GLU A 247 22.22 -11.70 -7.26
C GLU A 247 21.46 -12.87 -6.60
N PRO A 248 20.63 -13.63 -7.37
CA PRO A 248 19.87 -14.73 -6.79
C PRO A 248 20.80 -15.85 -6.35
N PHE A 249 20.45 -16.47 -5.23
CA PHE A 249 21.11 -17.69 -4.77
C PHE A 249 21.06 -18.78 -5.85
N ALA A 250 22.22 -19.33 -6.21
CA ALA A 250 22.37 -20.47 -7.10
C ALA A 250 22.82 -21.71 -6.28
N PRO A 251 22.00 -22.78 -6.19
CA PRO A 251 22.32 -23.99 -5.42
C PRO A 251 23.55 -24.76 -5.90
N ASP A 252 24.08 -24.44 -7.08
CA ASP A 252 25.24 -25.10 -7.70
C ASP A 252 26.60 -24.56 -7.21
N GLY A 253 26.60 -23.61 -6.26
CA GLY A 253 27.78 -23.24 -5.46
C GLY A 253 28.78 -22.30 -6.13
N ASN A 254 28.52 -21.85 -7.37
CA ASN A 254 29.34 -20.82 -8.01
C ASN A 254 28.74 -19.43 -7.72
N LEU A 255 28.76 -18.96 -6.48
CA LEU A 255 28.38 -17.57 -6.15
C LEU A 255 29.56 -16.62 -6.32
N SER A 256 29.30 -15.39 -6.76
CA SER A 256 30.30 -14.31 -6.73
C SER A 256 30.53 -13.77 -5.31
N ALA A 257 29.57 -14.01 -4.41
CA ALA A 257 29.67 -13.80 -2.98
C ALA A 257 29.47 -15.15 -2.26
N GLY A 258 30.58 -15.77 -1.87
CA GLY A 258 30.66 -17.19 -1.48
C GLY A 258 29.53 -17.73 -0.60
N ASN A 259 29.10 -18.95 -0.91
CA ASN A 259 28.35 -19.88 -0.05
C ASN A 259 27.23 -19.27 0.84
N ALA A 260 26.36 -18.44 0.26
CA ALA A 260 25.20 -17.86 0.94
C ALA A 260 23.93 -18.64 0.57
N ASP A 261 23.13 -19.11 1.54
CA ASP A 261 21.82 -19.77 1.32
C ASP A 261 20.67 -18.75 1.06
N PHE A 262 21.01 -17.54 0.62
CA PHE A 262 20.10 -16.39 0.52
C PHE A 262 20.46 -15.50 -0.67
N ASP A 263 19.47 -14.76 -1.19
CA ASP A 263 19.70 -13.77 -2.25
C ASP A 263 20.44 -12.55 -1.70
N ILE A 264 21.31 -11.96 -2.50
CA ILE A 264 22.12 -10.79 -2.12
C ILE A 264 21.64 -9.57 -2.89
N VAL A 265 21.28 -8.51 -2.19
CA VAL A 265 20.88 -7.23 -2.81
C VAL A 265 22.15 -6.44 -3.14
N VAL A 266 22.48 -6.30 -4.41
CA VAL A 266 23.68 -5.58 -4.85
C VAL A 266 23.43 -4.09 -5.08
N GLY A 267 22.17 -3.71 -5.34
CA GLY A 267 21.81 -2.32 -5.58
C GLY A 267 20.34 -1.99 -5.34
N LEU A 268 20.03 -0.70 -5.30
CA LEU A 268 18.68 -0.15 -5.21
C LEU A 268 18.40 0.72 -6.43
N THR A 269 17.23 0.57 -7.05
CA THR A 269 16.83 1.37 -8.21
C THR A 269 16.82 2.85 -7.83
N SER A 270 17.69 3.65 -8.46
CA SER A 270 17.83 5.08 -8.14
C SER A 270 17.16 5.94 -9.21
N PHE A 271 17.69 5.96 -10.43
CA PHE A 271 17.06 6.70 -11.53
C PHE A 271 17.23 6.01 -12.87
N GLY A 272 16.25 6.26 -13.73
CA GLY A 272 16.11 5.71 -15.07
C GLY A 272 15.16 6.58 -15.89
N LEU A 273 14.85 6.15 -17.11
CA LEU A 273 13.87 6.84 -17.94
C LEU A 273 12.45 6.70 -17.36
N MET A 274 11.61 7.69 -17.64
CA MET A 274 10.23 7.77 -17.11
C MET A 274 9.18 7.61 -18.21
N GLY A 275 8.04 7.01 -17.86
CA GLY A 275 6.86 6.86 -18.73
C GLY A 275 7.09 5.97 -19.96
N ASP A 276 6.36 6.24 -21.05
CA ASP A 276 6.38 5.46 -22.31
C ASP A 276 7.78 5.35 -22.96
N THR A 277 8.73 6.17 -22.52
CA THR A 277 10.12 6.13 -23.00
C THR A 277 10.95 4.99 -22.41
N CYS A 278 10.47 4.35 -21.34
CA CYS A 278 11.05 3.11 -20.79
C CYS A 278 11.26 2.02 -21.85
N GLU A 279 10.31 1.88 -22.78
CA GLU A 279 10.28 0.80 -23.77
C GLU A 279 11.20 1.06 -24.98
N LEU A 280 11.67 2.31 -25.14
CA LEU A 280 12.22 2.80 -26.40
C LEU A 280 13.72 3.10 -26.37
N ALA A 281 14.36 2.95 -25.21
CA ALA A 281 15.70 3.46 -25.01
C ALA A 281 16.66 2.37 -24.51
N GLU A 282 17.75 2.19 -25.26
CA GLU A 282 18.91 1.37 -24.90
C GLU A 282 19.76 2.07 -23.82
N ILE A 283 19.12 2.70 -22.82
CA ILE A 283 19.80 3.43 -21.76
C ILE A 283 19.88 2.55 -20.51
N PRO A 284 21.08 2.32 -19.96
CA PRO A 284 21.24 1.58 -18.71
C PRO A 284 20.54 2.25 -17.54
N THR A 285 19.90 1.44 -16.69
CA THR A 285 19.32 1.91 -15.43
C THR A 285 20.41 2.10 -14.39
N VAL A 286 20.33 3.17 -13.60
CA VAL A 286 21.30 3.50 -12.56
C VAL A 286 20.78 3.07 -11.20
N PHE A 287 21.63 2.37 -10.46
CA PHE A 287 21.35 1.85 -9.12
C PHE A 287 22.35 2.40 -8.11
N THR A 288 21.89 2.60 -6.87
CA THR A 288 22.78 2.83 -5.73
C THR A 288 23.52 1.53 -5.40
N LYS A 289 24.86 1.56 -5.34
CA LYS A 289 25.69 0.36 -5.12
C LYS A 289 25.85 0.06 -3.63
N LEU A 290 25.17 -0.98 -3.13
CA LEU A 290 25.08 -1.24 -1.69
C LEU A 290 26.43 -1.61 -1.03
N SER A 291 27.37 -2.20 -1.77
CA SER A 291 28.72 -2.48 -1.25
C SER A 291 29.47 -1.21 -0.82
N SER A 292 29.13 -0.06 -1.42
CA SER A 292 29.72 1.24 -1.09
C SER A 292 29.11 1.88 0.17
N PHE A 293 27.92 1.40 0.59
CA PHE A 293 27.20 1.89 1.78
C PHE A 293 27.16 0.86 2.91
N ARG A 294 27.88 -0.26 2.79
CA ARG A 294 27.82 -1.37 3.76
C ARG A 294 28.10 -0.91 5.19
N GLY A 295 29.16 -0.12 5.40
CA GLY A 295 29.50 0.43 6.72
C GLY A 295 28.39 1.31 7.28
N TRP A 296 27.87 2.25 6.47
CA TRP A 296 26.79 3.14 6.85
C TRP A 296 25.51 2.38 7.24
N ILE A 297 25.11 1.37 6.45
CA ILE A 297 23.92 0.56 6.73
C ILE A 297 24.04 -0.11 8.11
N GLU A 298 25.18 -0.76 8.37
CA GLU A 298 25.42 -1.44 9.65
C GLU A 298 25.49 -0.48 10.83
N GLU A 299 26.05 0.70 10.65
CA GLU A 299 26.14 1.73 11.68
C GLU A 299 24.74 2.22 12.06
N MET A 300 23.93 2.62 11.07
CA MET A 300 22.57 3.12 11.30
C MET A 300 21.65 2.07 11.94
N MET A 301 21.81 0.79 11.59
CA MET A 301 21.06 -0.30 12.20
C MET A 301 21.50 -0.62 13.64
N LYS A 302 22.76 -0.30 14.01
CA LYS A 302 23.28 -0.49 15.38
C LYS A 302 22.91 0.67 16.30
N GLU A 303 23.07 1.92 15.85
CA GLU A 303 22.81 3.13 16.65
C GLU A 303 21.34 3.30 17.07
N SER A 304 20.46 2.59 16.38
CA SER A 304 19.02 2.59 16.61
C SER A 304 18.53 1.45 17.50
N ALA A 305 19.38 0.50 17.87
CA ALA A 305 19.04 -0.53 18.86
C ALA A 305 18.97 0.12 20.26
N PRO A 306 17.86 -0.02 21.01
CA PRO A 306 17.77 0.59 22.33
C PRO A 306 18.83 -0.03 23.25
N ALA A 307 19.58 0.84 23.94
CA ALA A 307 20.38 0.41 25.08
C ALA A 307 19.42 -0.30 26.07
N GLN A 308 19.77 -1.51 26.49
CA GLN A 308 18.99 -2.25 27.48
C GLN A 308 18.74 -1.34 28.70
N GLY A 309 17.50 -0.90 28.89
CA GLY A 309 17.06 -0.19 30.11
C GLY A 309 16.81 1.32 30.03
N THR A 310 16.75 1.95 28.86
CA THR A 310 16.27 3.35 28.74
C THR A 310 15.00 3.41 27.90
N GLU A 311 13.91 3.91 28.50
CA GLU A 311 12.69 4.30 27.77
C GLU A 311 13.07 5.15 26.55
N GLU A 312 12.45 4.84 25.41
CA GLU A 312 12.67 5.56 24.16
C GLU A 312 12.35 7.04 24.30
N PRO A 313 13.04 7.93 23.55
CA PRO A 313 12.68 9.33 23.57
C PRO A 313 11.23 9.45 23.11
N ARG A 314 10.36 10.00 23.97
CA ARG A 314 8.99 10.39 23.61
C ARG A 314 9.04 11.10 22.26
N SER A 315 8.25 10.62 21.32
CA SER A 315 7.98 11.26 20.03
C SER A 315 7.75 12.76 20.26
N SER A 316 8.28 13.60 19.36
CA SER A 316 8.04 15.03 19.49
C SER A 316 6.54 15.31 19.38
N ALA A 317 6.05 16.42 19.93
CA ALA A 317 4.64 16.78 19.83
C ALA A 317 4.15 16.82 18.37
N GLU A 318 5.05 17.18 17.44
CA GLU A 318 4.77 17.20 16.00
C GLU A 318 4.66 15.79 15.39
N ASP A 319 5.39 14.80 15.94
CA ASP A 319 5.29 13.40 15.50
C ASP A 319 4.01 12.74 16.01
N LEU A 320 3.58 13.08 17.23
CA LEU A 320 2.32 12.60 17.81
C LEU A 320 1.09 13.14 17.06
N GLU A 321 1.11 14.41 16.68
CA GLU A 321 0.02 15.01 15.90
C GLU A 321 -0.16 14.34 14.53
N LYS A 322 0.95 13.97 13.88
CA LYS A 322 0.93 13.21 12.61
C LYS A 322 0.35 11.82 12.79
N LEU A 323 0.76 11.11 13.85
CA LEU A 323 0.22 9.78 14.17
C LEU A 323 -1.28 9.83 14.47
N ASN A 324 -1.73 10.83 15.22
CA ASN A 324 -3.14 11.03 15.52
C ASN A 324 -3.94 11.33 14.24
N MET A 325 -3.42 12.16 13.33
CA MET A 325 -4.06 12.44 12.05
C MET A 325 -4.17 11.16 11.19
N GLU A 326 -3.11 10.37 11.11
CA GLU A 326 -3.11 9.13 10.34
C GLU A 326 -4.11 8.10 10.91
N LEU A 327 -4.23 8.03 12.25
CA LEU A 327 -5.19 7.16 12.92
C LEU A 327 -6.63 7.53 12.58
N VAL A 328 -6.96 8.82 12.54
CA VAL A 328 -8.31 9.28 12.17
C VAL A 328 -8.61 9.01 10.70
N LEU A 329 -7.63 9.24 9.80
CA LEU A 329 -7.78 8.91 8.38
C LEU A 329 -7.98 7.41 8.15
N LEU A 330 -7.24 6.58 8.88
CA LEU A 330 -7.37 5.12 8.83
C LEU A 330 -8.72 4.67 9.37
N ALA A 331 -9.22 5.26 10.46
CA ALA A 331 -10.53 4.91 10.99
C ALA A 331 -11.65 5.10 9.96
N GLY A 332 -11.52 6.10 9.08
CA GLY A 332 -12.46 6.37 8.00
C GLY A 332 -12.36 5.45 6.78
N THR A 333 -11.47 4.45 6.73
CA THR A 333 -11.35 3.54 5.57
C THR A 333 -12.41 2.43 5.58
N PRO A 334 -12.71 1.79 4.43
CA PRO A 334 -13.54 0.59 4.39
C PRO A 334 -13.02 -0.54 5.30
N GLU A 335 -13.93 -1.36 5.78
CA GLU A 335 -13.62 -2.52 6.62
C GLU A 335 -12.78 -3.55 5.84
N ASP A 336 -11.50 -3.71 6.21
CA ASP A 336 -10.61 -4.76 5.72
C ASP A 336 -9.65 -5.26 6.81
N SER A 337 -9.00 -6.41 6.57
CA SER A 337 -8.06 -7.00 7.54
C SER A 337 -6.80 -6.17 7.75
N GLU A 338 -6.46 -5.29 6.80
CA GLU A 338 -5.29 -4.41 6.84
C GLU A 338 -5.50 -3.30 7.88
N SER A 339 -6.69 -2.72 7.88
CA SER A 339 -7.08 -1.57 8.71
C SER A 339 -6.99 -1.87 10.21
N LYS A 340 -7.30 -3.11 10.62
CA LYS A 340 -7.14 -3.55 12.01
C LYS A 340 -5.69 -3.49 12.48
N GLU A 341 -4.80 -4.11 11.71
CA GLU A 341 -3.38 -4.19 12.06
C GLU A 341 -2.77 -2.79 12.06
N LEU A 342 -3.05 -2.00 11.02
CA LEU A 342 -2.57 -0.61 10.91
C LEU A 342 -3.04 0.28 12.07
N ALA A 343 -4.26 0.08 12.59
CA ALA A 343 -4.76 0.86 13.71
C ALA A 343 -4.00 0.52 15.00
N ALA A 344 -3.83 -0.77 15.29
CA ALA A 344 -3.01 -1.24 16.41
C ALA A 344 -1.54 -0.77 16.29
N ASP A 345 -1.02 -0.68 15.07
CA ASP A 345 0.33 -0.18 14.78
C ASP A 345 0.48 1.28 15.19
N LEU A 346 -0.43 2.15 14.74
CA LEU A 346 -0.41 3.57 15.07
C LEU A 346 -0.53 3.80 16.58
N LEU A 347 -1.41 3.07 17.25
CA LEU A 347 -1.60 3.13 18.71
C LEU A 347 -0.30 2.71 19.44
N SER A 348 0.35 1.63 18.98
CA SER A 348 1.64 1.20 19.54
C SER A 348 2.79 2.19 19.32
N MET A 349 2.68 3.06 18.30
CA MET A 349 3.63 4.14 18.02
C MET A 349 3.38 5.39 18.89
N GLY A 350 2.29 5.40 19.66
CA GLY A 350 1.91 6.49 20.55
C GLY A 350 0.78 7.37 20.01
N ALA A 351 0.07 6.97 18.94
CA ALA A 351 -1.17 7.64 18.58
C ALA A 351 -2.16 7.55 19.76
N ASP A 352 -2.80 8.66 20.08
CA ASP A 352 -3.82 8.74 21.11
C ASP A 352 -5.20 8.54 20.45
N PRO A 353 -5.93 7.46 20.77
CA PRO A 353 -7.25 7.20 20.20
C PRO A 353 -8.29 8.28 20.56
N ASN A 354 -8.02 9.06 21.61
CA ASN A 354 -8.87 10.14 22.11
C ASN A 354 -8.39 11.52 21.63
N ALA A 355 -7.35 11.59 20.79
CA ALA A 355 -6.91 12.85 20.21
C ALA A 355 -8.03 13.48 19.38
N LEU A 356 -8.35 14.71 19.72
CA LEU A 356 -9.27 15.55 18.96
C LEU A 356 -8.50 16.15 17.77
N MET A 357 -8.81 15.68 16.57
CA MET A 357 -8.17 16.14 15.35
C MET A 357 -9.18 16.89 14.49
N SER A 358 -8.76 18.04 13.93
CA SER A 358 -9.51 18.70 12.87
C SER A 358 -9.54 17.77 11.68
N CYS A 359 -10.65 17.06 11.49
CA CYS A 359 -10.75 16.10 10.43
C CYS A 359 -11.53 16.69 9.26
N CYS A 360 -10.82 16.99 8.18
CA CYS A 360 -11.42 17.24 6.87
C CYS A 360 -11.89 15.91 6.26
N LEU A 361 -12.86 15.23 6.86
CA LEU A 361 -13.50 14.03 6.30
C LEU A 361 -14.49 14.39 5.17
N GLY A 362 -14.19 15.43 4.40
CA GLY A 362 -15.14 16.06 3.50
C GLY A 362 -14.50 16.72 2.29
N GLU A 363 -13.75 15.97 1.48
CA GLU A 363 -13.57 16.36 0.07
C GLU A 363 -13.95 15.26 -0.95
N PHE A 364 -14.28 14.02 -0.54
CA PHE A 364 -14.48 12.93 -1.51
C PHE A 364 -15.71 12.01 -1.35
N ALA A 365 -16.64 12.27 -0.45
CA ALA A 365 -17.88 11.49 -0.36
C ALA A 365 -19.13 12.38 -0.39
N SER A 366 -19.78 12.41 -1.55
CA SER A 366 -21.22 12.68 -1.72
C SER A 366 -21.82 13.77 -0.82
N GLY A 367 -21.52 15.05 -1.09
CA GLY A 367 -22.38 16.19 -0.73
C GLY A 367 -22.91 16.28 0.71
N THR A 368 -22.28 15.62 1.68
CA THR A 368 -22.77 15.51 3.05
C THR A 368 -21.93 16.44 3.92
N VAL A 369 -22.63 17.43 4.48
CA VAL A 369 -22.33 18.18 5.71
C VAL A 369 -20.86 18.38 6.08
N ASP A 370 -20.43 19.62 5.92
CA ASP A 370 -19.21 20.20 6.45
C ASP A 370 -19.26 20.20 8.00
N PHE A 371 -18.86 19.09 8.61
CA PHE A 371 -18.54 19.05 10.04
C PHE A 371 -17.06 19.44 10.21
N ALA A 372 -16.77 20.71 10.00
CA ALA A 372 -15.50 21.30 10.39
C ALA A 372 -15.41 21.25 11.93
N GLY A 373 -14.78 20.20 12.46
CA GLY A 373 -14.67 20.01 13.90
C GLY A 373 -13.55 19.09 14.32
N GLU A 374 -13.20 19.22 15.59
CA GLU A 374 -12.22 18.41 16.30
C GLU A 374 -12.90 17.11 16.76
N CYS A 375 -12.60 15.99 16.08
CA CYS A 375 -13.20 14.67 16.33
C CYS A 375 -12.14 13.62 16.66
N THR A 376 -12.51 12.58 17.39
CA THR A 376 -11.63 11.42 17.65
C THR A 376 -11.65 10.43 16.48
N ALA A 377 -10.68 9.51 16.45
CA ALA A 377 -10.65 8.43 15.45
C ALA A 377 -11.92 7.57 15.48
N LEU A 378 -12.51 7.38 16.66
CA LEU A 378 -13.73 6.59 16.82
C LEU A 378 -14.92 7.18 16.04
N HIS A 379 -15.03 8.52 15.94
CA HIS A 379 -16.03 9.17 15.08
C HIS A 379 -15.81 8.87 13.59
N GLY A 380 -14.55 8.79 13.16
CA GLY A 380 -14.17 8.52 11.77
C GLY A 380 -14.66 7.15 11.27
N THR A 381 -14.76 6.17 12.16
CA THR A 381 -15.18 4.79 11.83
C THR A 381 -16.54 4.68 11.14
N SER A 382 -17.44 5.63 11.40
CA SER A 382 -18.80 5.63 10.84
C SER A 382 -18.84 5.99 9.35
N LEU A 383 -17.77 6.55 8.76
CA LEU A 383 -17.79 6.97 7.35
C LEU A 383 -17.98 5.82 6.36
N ASN A 384 -17.35 4.68 6.65
CA ASN A 384 -17.42 3.47 5.84
C ASN A 384 -17.83 2.26 6.69
N ASP A 385 -18.55 2.52 7.78
CA ASP A 385 -19.09 1.50 8.70
C ASP A 385 -18.02 0.48 9.19
N ASN A 386 -16.84 0.99 9.55
CA ASN A 386 -15.67 0.18 9.91
C ASN A 386 -15.69 -0.26 11.38
N SER A 387 -16.54 -1.25 11.67
CA SER A 387 -16.71 -1.81 13.02
C SER A 387 -15.44 -2.49 13.57
N VAL A 388 -14.54 -2.94 12.69
CA VAL A 388 -13.29 -3.61 13.09
C VAL A 388 -12.30 -2.62 13.69
N VAL A 389 -12.11 -1.46 13.06
CA VAL A 389 -11.26 -0.41 13.63
C VAL A 389 -11.92 0.20 14.87
N ALA A 390 -13.24 0.38 14.87
CA ALA A 390 -13.97 0.83 16.07
C ALA A 390 -13.71 -0.07 17.28
N ALA A 391 -13.79 -1.40 17.10
CA ALA A 391 -13.47 -2.37 18.14
C ALA A 391 -12.02 -2.24 18.63
N THR A 392 -11.07 -2.08 17.71
CA THR A 392 -9.64 -1.98 18.01
C THR A 392 -9.32 -0.71 18.80
N LEU A 393 -9.93 0.42 18.44
CA LEU A 393 -9.77 1.68 19.17
C LEU A 393 -10.26 1.54 20.62
N VAL A 394 -11.41 0.90 20.83
CA VAL A 394 -11.98 0.72 22.18
C VAL A 394 -11.19 -0.29 23.00
N GLU A 395 -10.65 -1.35 22.38
CA GLU A 395 -9.71 -2.28 23.02
C GLU A 395 -8.46 -1.54 23.54
N GLU A 396 -8.07 -0.45 22.88
CA GLU A 396 -6.94 0.44 23.22
C GLU A 396 -7.40 1.72 23.95
N GLU A 397 -8.49 1.64 24.73
CA GLU A 397 -8.97 2.70 25.64
C GLU A 397 -9.52 3.97 24.95
N ALA A 398 -10.03 3.86 23.73
CA ALA A 398 -10.87 4.93 23.15
C ALA A 398 -12.15 5.13 23.98
N ASP A 399 -12.45 6.39 24.30
CA ASP A 399 -13.68 6.80 24.97
C ASP A 399 -14.87 6.66 24.01
N LEU A 400 -15.76 5.73 24.35
CA LEU A 400 -16.97 5.39 23.60
C LEU A 400 -17.94 6.58 23.50
N ASP A 401 -17.90 7.48 24.47
CA ASP A 401 -18.78 8.65 24.58
C ASP A 401 -18.00 9.97 24.41
N ALA A 402 -16.82 9.91 23.78
CA ALA A 402 -15.99 11.07 23.48
C ALA A 402 -16.81 12.14 22.76
N ARG A 403 -16.71 13.39 23.19
CA ARG A 403 -17.50 14.49 22.63
C ARG A 403 -16.68 15.30 21.64
N CYS A 404 -17.13 15.34 20.38
CA CYS A 404 -16.60 16.29 19.39
C CYS A 404 -17.42 17.60 19.40
N ASN A 405 -17.17 18.49 18.42
CA ASN A 405 -17.89 19.76 18.31
C ASN A 405 -19.42 19.56 18.31
N GLY A 406 -20.13 20.38 19.09
CA GLY A 406 -21.58 20.23 19.30
C GLY A 406 -21.93 19.16 20.32
N GLY A 407 -20.94 18.57 21.02
CA GLY A 407 -21.16 17.55 22.04
C GLY A 407 -21.47 16.16 21.50
N TRP A 408 -21.24 15.93 20.20
CA TRP A 408 -21.58 14.68 19.53
C TRP A 408 -20.68 13.54 19.99
N ALA A 409 -21.32 12.43 20.33
CA ALA A 409 -20.65 11.16 20.59
C ALA A 409 -20.50 10.34 19.30
N PRO A 410 -19.59 9.34 19.24
CA PRO A 410 -19.47 8.44 18.09
C PRO A 410 -20.79 7.81 17.63
N LEU A 411 -21.71 7.52 18.55
CA LEU A 411 -23.02 6.97 18.23
C LEU A 411 -23.94 7.96 17.48
N HIS A 412 -23.81 9.27 17.71
CA HIS A 412 -24.48 10.30 16.88
C HIS A 412 -23.97 10.25 15.44
N ARG A 413 -22.64 10.11 15.27
CA ARG A 413 -22.04 10.02 13.93
C ARG A 413 -22.49 8.75 13.20
N ALA A 414 -22.59 7.62 13.91
CA ALA A 414 -23.11 6.38 13.34
C ALA A 414 -24.58 6.52 12.92
N ALA A 415 -25.40 7.21 13.72
CA ALA A 415 -26.78 7.52 13.38
C ALA A 415 -26.92 8.38 12.12
N VAL A 416 -26.11 9.43 11.95
CA VAL A 416 -26.15 10.26 10.73
C VAL A 416 -25.70 9.50 9.48
N GLN A 417 -24.67 8.66 9.61
CA GLN A 417 -24.11 7.91 8.48
C GLN A 417 -24.87 6.60 8.18
N ASN A 418 -25.88 6.27 8.99
CA ASN A 418 -26.57 4.98 8.98
C ASN A 418 -25.58 3.78 9.07
N ALA A 419 -24.54 3.93 9.89
CA ALA A 419 -23.47 2.96 10.08
C ALA A 419 -23.87 1.89 11.10
N GLU A 420 -24.69 0.94 10.65
CA GLU A 420 -25.30 -0.10 11.48
C GLU A 420 -24.26 -0.93 12.26
N LYS A 421 -23.19 -1.40 11.60
CA LYS A 421 -22.22 -2.28 12.27
C LYS A 421 -21.43 -1.53 13.33
N VAL A 422 -21.04 -0.28 13.06
CA VAL A 422 -20.37 0.57 14.03
C VAL A 422 -21.30 0.88 15.20
N ALA A 423 -22.55 1.26 14.94
CA ALA A 423 -23.53 1.51 16.00
C ALA A 423 -23.73 0.28 16.89
N ALA A 424 -23.91 -0.90 16.29
CA ALA A 424 -24.07 -2.16 17.02
C ALA A 424 -22.84 -2.45 17.88
N LYS A 425 -21.65 -2.28 17.29
CA LYS A 425 -20.39 -2.53 17.99
C LYS A 425 -20.17 -1.57 19.16
N LEU A 426 -20.49 -0.28 19.01
CA LEU A 426 -20.35 0.71 20.07
C LEU A 426 -21.28 0.40 21.25
N VAL A 427 -22.55 0.10 20.99
CA VAL A 427 -23.52 -0.22 22.06
C VAL A 427 -23.18 -1.56 22.73
N ASP A 428 -22.74 -2.57 21.96
CA ASP A 428 -22.23 -3.84 22.52
C ASP A 428 -21.04 -3.64 23.47
N LEU A 429 -20.22 -2.62 23.21
CA LEU A 429 -19.07 -2.24 24.04
C LEU A 429 -19.45 -1.32 25.21
N GLY A 430 -20.72 -0.89 25.31
CA GLY A 430 -21.25 -0.12 26.42
C GLY A 430 -21.34 1.38 26.20
N ALA A 431 -21.35 1.86 24.95
CA ALA A 431 -21.66 3.26 24.65
C ALA A 431 -23.04 3.65 25.17
N ASP A 432 -23.20 4.89 25.63
CA ASP A 432 -24.48 5.39 26.10
C ASP A 432 -25.46 5.55 24.94
N VAL A 433 -26.47 4.67 24.90
CA VAL A 433 -27.49 4.63 23.83
C VAL A 433 -28.30 5.94 23.75
N ASP A 434 -28.41 6.65 24.88
CA ASP A 434 -29.13 7.91 25.02
C ASP A 434 -28.18 9.09 25.28
N ALA A 435 -26.91 8.98 24.84
CA ALA A 435 -25.94 10.06 24.93
C ALA A 435 -26.53 11.37 24.39
N ARG A 436 -26.40 12.47 25.11
CA ARG A 436 -26.97 13.77 24.72
C ARG A 436 -25.93 14.70 24.15
N ASP A 437 -26.17 15.29 22.99
CA ASP A 437 -25.33 16.37 22.43
C ASP A 437 -25.59 17.73 23.13
N GLU A 438 -25.01 18.83 22.63
CA GLU A 438 -25.22 20.18 23.18
C GLU A 438 -26.66 20.72 23.01
N GLN A 439 -27.40 20.19 22.04
CA GLN A 439 -28.83 20.48 21.83
C GLN A 439 -29.71 19.50 22.61
N GLU A 440 -29.13 18.62 23.42
CA GLU A 440 -29.81 17.49 24.08
C GLU A 440 -30.45 16.49 23.10
N ASP A 441 -30.04 16.51 21.83
CA ASP A 441 -30.40 15.47 20.88
C ASP A 441 -29.68 14.17 21.26
N THR A 442 -30.37 13.04 21.09
CA THR A 442 -29.81 11.70 21.25
C THR A 442 -29.45 11.09 19.90
N PRO A 443 -28.68 9.98 19.82
CA PRO A 443 -28.46 9.29 18.56
C PRO A 443 -29.75 8.92 17.82
N LEU A 444 -30.85 8.65 18.54
CA LEU A 444 -32.15 8.38 17.93
C LEU A 444 -32.79 9.63 17.30
N HIS A 445 -32.57 10.83 17.86
CA HIS A 445 -32.98 12.09 17.23
C HIS A 445 -32.28 12.29 15.89
N GLU A 446 -30.96 12.04 15.85
CA GLU A 446 -30.16 12.16 14.63
C GLU A 446 -30.52 11.10 13.60
N ALA A 447 -30.75 9.85 14.02
CA ALA A 447 -31.22 8.80 13.12
C ALA A 447 -32.56 9.15 12.46
N ALA A 448 -33.49 9.70 13.24
CA ALA A 448 -34.77 10.17 12.71
C ALA A 448 -34.61 11.37 11.76
N LEU A 449 -33.76 12.34 12.13
CA LEU A 449 -33.50 13.54 11.33
C LEU A 449 -32.97 13.23 9.93
N TYR A 450 -32.09 12.24 9.82
CA TYR A 450 -31.39 11.86 8.59
C TYR A 450 -31.99 10.65 7.84
N GLY A 451 -33.05 10.04 8.36
CA GLY A 451 -33.69 8.90 7.67
C GLY A 451 -32.98 7.56 7.85
N SER A 452 -32.18 7.41 8.89
CA SER A 452 -31.34 6.24 9.16
C SER A 452 -32.13 5.13 9.86
N VAL A 453 -32.97 4.44 9.08
CA VAL A 453 -33.94 3.44 9.58
C VAL A 453 -33.25 2.30 10.32
N GLU A 454 -32.18 1.76 9.76
CA GLU A 454 -31.46 0.59 10.30
C GLU A 454 -30.85 0.91 11.67
N VAL A 455 -30.20 2.06 11.81
CA VAL A 455 -29.66 2.50 13.11
C VAL A 455 -30.78 2.84 14.09
N ALA A 456 -31.89 3.46 13.65
CA ALA A 456 -33.03 3.75 14.51
C ALA A 456 -33.66 2.47 15.09
N GLU A 457 -33.88 1.45 14.26
CA GLU A 457 -34.40 0.14 14.69
C GLU A 457 -33.44 -0.52 15.69
N LEU A 458 -32.14 -0.50 15.41
CA LEU A 458 -31.11 -1.03 16.31
C LEU A 458 -31.14 -0.33 17.68
N LEU A 459 -31.10 1.01 17.72
CA LEU A 459 -31.11 1.78 18.97
C LEU A 459 -32.36 1.48 19.81
N LEU A 460 -33.54 1.42 19.16
CA LEU A 460 -34.80 1.05 19.84
C LEU A 460 -34.77 -0.38 20.40
N SER A 461 -34.20 -1.32 19.65
CA SER A 461 -34.06 -2.71 20.11
C SER A 461 -33.16 -2.84 21.34
N LEU A 462 -32.24 -1.89 21.52
CA LEU A 462 -31.29 -1.80 22.63
C LEU A 462 -31.77 -0.87 23.77
N GLY A 463 -33.00 -0.36 23.66
CA GLY A 463 -33.67 0.36 24.75
C GLY A 463 -33.54 1.88 24.73
N ALA A 464 -33.16 2.48 23.60
CA ALA A 464 -33.15 3.93 23.43
C ALA A 464 -34.52 4.55 23.78
N ASP A 465 -34.50 5.70 24.47
CA ASP A 465 -35.72 6.40 24.86
C ASP A 465 -36.32 7.15 23.66
N LYS A 466 -37.31 6.52 23.03
CA LYS A 466 -38.06 7.12 21.92
C LYS A 466 -38.89 8.36 22.29
N LEU A 467 -39.03 8.66 23.59
CA LEU A 467 -39.73 9.83 24.10
C LEU A 467 -38.77 10.89 24.68
N ALA A 468 -37.45 10.68 24.55
CA ALA A 468 -36.46 11.68 24.93
C ALA A 468 -36.76 13.00 24.21
N THR A 469 -36.67 14.12 24.93
CA THR A 469 -36.86 15.46 24.37
C THR A 469 -35.54 16.19 24.34
N ASN A 470 -35.26 16.86 23.24
CA ASN A 470 -34.12 17.76 23.11
C ASN A 470 -34.43 19.17 23.69
N SER A 471 -33.48 20.09 23.57
CA SER A 471 -33.62 21.48 24.04
C SER A 471 -34.27 22.43 23.02
N ILE A 472 -34.53 21.94 21.80
CA ILE A 472 -35.13 22.72 20.70
C ILE A 472 -36.62 22.42 20.65
N ASP A 473 -37.43 23.31 21.20
CA ASP A 473 -38.89 23.17 21.25
C ASP A 473 -39.38 21.85 21.87
N GLU A 474 -38.56 21.20 22.72
CA GLU A 474 -38.84 19.92 23.36
C GLU A 474 -39.18 18.80 22.36
N GLN A 475 -38.53 18.81 21.18
CA GLN A 475 -38.78 17.82 20.13
C GLN A 475 -38.35 16.42 20.55
N THR A 476 -39.17 15.43 20.20
CA THR A 476 -38.84 14.01 20.28
C THR A 476 -38.18 13.52 18.98
N PRO A 477 -37.58 12.30 18.95
CA PRO A 477 -37.08 11.74 17.70
C PRO A 477 -38.15 11.69 16.60
N ARG A 478 -39.41 11.42 16.97
CA ARG A 478 -40.54 11.40 16.01
C ARG A 478 -40.76 12.75 15.35
N ASP A 479 -40.57 13.85 16.09
CA ASP A 479 -40.77 15.21 15.56
C ASP A 479 -39.69 15.63 14.55
N LYS A 480 -38.51 14.99 14.62
CA LYS A 480 -37.40 15.27 13.71
C LYS A 480 -37.40 14.43 12.44
N ILE A 481 -38.30 13.44 12.29
CA ILE A 481 -38.34 12.51 11.14
C ILE A 481 -38.15 13.26 9.82
N CYS A 482 -37.03 12.96 9.15
CA CYS A 482 -36.69 13.48 7.84
C CYS A 482 -36.72 15.01 7.74
N GLY A 483 -36.38 15.70 8.84
CA GLY A 483 -36.32 17.15 8.94
C GLY A 483 -35.01 17.77 8.42
N SER A 484 -34.01 16.94 8.07
CA SER A 484 -32.73 17.42 7.54
C SER A 484 -32.93 18.08 6.17
N VAL A 485 -32.33 19.26 5.98
CA VAL A 485 -32.29 19.93 4.66
C VAL A 485 -31.15 19.42 3.77
N LEU A 486 -30.33 18.51 4.30
CA LEU A 486 -29.09 18.04 3.67
C LEU A 486 -29.24 16.65 3.07
N VAL A 487 -30.21 15.87 3.55
CA VAL A 487 -30.53 14.53 3.08
C VAL A 487 -32.03 14.45 2.85
N GLU A 488 -32.44 14.14 1.61
CA GLU A 488 -33.84 13.88 1.30
C GLU A 488 -34.17 12.41 1.62
N CYS A 489 -35.05 12.18 2.60
CA CYS A 489 -35.60 10.85 2.84
C CYS A 489 -36.50 10.40 1.68
N SER A 490 -36.43 9.11 1.36
CA SER A 490 -37.49 8.44 0.59
C SER A 490 -38.79 8.33 1.40
N ASP A 491 -39.92 8.20 0.69
CA ASP A 491 -41.22 7.94 1.31
C ASP A 491 -41.19 6.67 2.17
N ASP A 492 -40.48 5.63 1.71
CA ASP A 492 -40.32 4.35 2.44
C ASP A 492 -39.57 4.54 3.77
N GLN A 493 -38.50 5.34 3.79
CA GLN A 493 -37.76 5.64 5.04
C GLN A 493 -38.63 6.41 6.02
N ARG A 494 -39.40 7.37 5.52
CA ARG A 494 -40.31 8.16 6.35
C ARG A 494 -41.39 7.28 6.97
N GLU A 495 -42.03 6.42 6.17
CA GLU A 495 -43.06 5.49 6.64
C GLU A 495 -42.48 4.53 7.70
N ALA A 496 -41.31 3.96 7.46
CA ALA A 496 -40.64 3.08 8.42
C ALA A 496 -40.33 3.77 9.75
N LEU A 497 -39.79 5.00 9.73
CA LEU A 497 -39.53 5.76 10.96
C LEU A 497 -40.81 6.17 11.69
N GLU A 498 -41.88 6.49 10.96
CA GLU A 498 -43.20 6.80 11.54
C GLU A 498 -43.85 5.58 12.19
N GLU A 499 -43.55 4.36 11.73
CA GLU A 499 -43.98 3.11 12.38
C GLU A 499 -43.13 2.76 13.61
N LEU A 500 -41.81 3.02 13.57
CA LEU A 500 -40.87 2.68 14.64
C LEU A 500 -41.05 3.57 15.90
N LEU A 501 -41.25 4.87 15.73
CA LEU A 501 -41.23 5.89 16.81
C LEU A 501 -42.63 6.18 17.35
#